data_AF-A0A7L2SVL4-F1
#
_entry.id   AF-A0A7L2SVL4-F1
#
_cell.length_a   1.000
_cell.length_b   1.000
_cell.length_c   1.000
_cell.angle_alpha   90.00
_cell.angle_beta   90.00
_cell.angle_gamma   90.00
#
_symmetry.space_group_name_H-M   'P 1'
#
loop_
_entity.id
_entity.type
_entity.pdbx_description
1 polymer ?
#
loop_
_entity_poly.entity_id
_entity_poly.type
_entity_poly.pdbx_seq_one_letter_code
_entity_poly.pdbx_strand_id
1 'polypeptide(L)'
;LQYFPGRPCVQTYLQTLDAWLRNWTEPELPRTVLKEAMKNNRDASHPSVLPTNVTWVGCQGSERHFRGYPCGLWTIFHLLTVQAAQNGPDKELPLEVLSTMRCYVRHFFGCQECAEHFEAMAAKSMDQVASREEAVLWLWSHHNEVNARLAGGDTEDPMFPKLQWPPPDMCPQCHKEERGVHAWEQPAVVAFLKAHFSPANIYMDYAEPDPVPAAGEGPGARLGTESLREERVRGAEEEKEAEARVPGRPGSPEPRRPSIVRLNPRLREGGEDIVDLDSFSEQHFRSQALRAAAGRRRRISKRDTLALARGAAAGRERRRASGALLRAEEEEDAGEGLRRSPWLRVLGLGFSRLDISLCVALYLLSSMCLLGMYTFFRLRTRARKGRPGFPVA
;
A
#
# COMPACT_ATOMS: atom_id res chain seq x y z
N LEU A 1 12.43 16.79 5.10
CA LEU A 1 13.87 16.43 4.97
C LEU A 1 14.29 15.35 5.94
N GLN A 2 14.11 15.62 7.24
CA GLN A 2 14.57 14.80 8.34
C GLN A 2 14.24 13.30 8.24
N TYR A 3 13.12 12.95 7.61
CA TYR A 3 12.58 11.59 7.64
C TYR A 3 12.71 10.81 6.33
N PHE A 4 13.06 11.44 5.20
CA PHE A 4 13.15 10.73 3.92
C PHE A 4 14.44 9.89 3.89
N PRO A 5 14.41 8.55 3.68
CA PRO A 5 15.61 7.72 3.64
C PRO A 5 16.20 7.62 2.22
N GLY A 6 16.51 8.77 1.62
CA GLY A 6 17.14 8.85 0.30
C GLY A 6 18.63 8.49 0.31
N ARG A 7 19.13 8.13 -0.87
CA ARG A 7 20.59 7.99 -1.14
C ARG A 7 21.32 9.32 -0.93
N PRO A 8 22.65 9.32 -0.70
CA PRO A 8 23.41 10.54 -0.42
C PRO A 8 23.16 11.69 -1.41
N CYS A 9 23.16 11.42 -2.71
CA CYS A 9 22.92 12.43 -3.74
C CYS A 9 21.51 13.05 -3.66
N VAL A 10 20.51 12.27 -3.27
CA VAL A 10 19.12 12.72 -3.09
C VAL A 10 18.98 13.50 -1.79
N GLN A 11 19.66 13.08 -0.73
CA GLN A 11 19.70 13.83 0.53
C GLN A 11 20.31 15.20 0.33
N THR A 12 21.47 15.27 -0.33
CA THR A 12 22.13 16.54 -0.67
C THR A 12 21.19 17.43 -1.48
N TYR A 13 20.51 16.88 -2.49
CA TYR A 13 19.51 17.62 -3.28
C TYR A 13 18.40 18.21 -2.41
N LEU A 14 17.77 17.41 -1.56
CA LEU A 14 16.68 17.89 -0.71
C LEU A 14 17.19 18.92 0.32
N GLN A 15 18.40 18.74 0.86
CA GLN A 15 19.02 19.65 1.83
C GLN A 15 19.35 21.00 1.21
N THR A 16 19.94 21.00 0.02
CA THR A 16 20.21 22.23 -0.73
C THR A 16 18.91 22.98 -1.04
N LEU A 17 17.87 22.26 -1.48
CA LEU A 17 16.58 22.88 -1.83
C LEU A 17 15.85 23.46 -0.60
N ASP A 18 15.86 22.76 0.54
CA ASP A 18 15.28 23.26 1.78
C ASP A 18 16.03 24.48 2.32
N ALA A 19 17.36 24.45 2.32
CA ALA A 19 18.17 25.60 2.72
C ALA A 19 17.91 26.81 1.83
N TRP A 20 17.80 26.59 0.52
CA TRP A 20 17.44 27.63 -0.44
C TRP A 20 16.04 28.20 -0.15
N LEU A 21 15.04 27.34 0.09
CA LEU A 21 13.67 27.76 0.35
C LEU A 21 13.53 28.51 1.68
N ARG A 22 14.26 28.09 2.74
CA ARG A 22 14.27 28.78 4.04
C ARG A 22 14.87 30.18 3.97
N ASN A 23 15.77 30.43 3.02
CA ASN A 23 16.37 31.73 2.80
C ASN A 23 15.52 32.64 1.89
N TRP A 24 14.40 32.15 1.38
CA TRP A 24 13.49 32.95 0.55
C TRP A 24 12.71 33.95 1.43
N THR A 25 12.91 35.24 1.20
CA THR A 25 12.29 36.32 1.99
C THR A 25 11.09 36.98 1.30
N GLU A 26 10.93 36.76 -0.01
CA GLU A 26 9.87 37.39 -0.79
C GLU A 26 8.52 36.70 -0.54
N PRO A 27 7.40 37.45 -0.54
CA PRO A 27 6.07 36.89 -0.26
C PRO A 27 5.58 35.93 -1.35
N GLU A 28 6.05 36.09 -2.58
CA GLU A 28 5.70 35.25 -3.71
C GLU A 28 6.93 34.55 -4.26
N LEU A 29 6.79 33.26 -4.62
CA LEU A 29 7.83 32.49 -5.26
C LEU A 29 7.44 32.18 -6.72
N PRO A 30 8.05 32.86 -7.71
CA PRO A 30 7.76 32.59 -9.11
C PRO A 30 8.13 31.16 -9.52
N ARG A 31 7.26 30.51 -10.32
CA ARG A 31 7.48 29.14 -10.81
C ARG A 31 8.80 28.99 -11.57
N THR A 32 9.22 30.02 -12.31
CA THR A 32 10.49 30.02 -13.05
C THR A 32 11.70 29.96 -12.13
N VAL A 33 11.67 30.71 -11.03
CA VAL A 33 12.71 30.73 -10.00
C VAL A 33 12.76 29.40 -9.27
N LEU A 34 11.60 28.85 -8.88
CA LEU A 34 11.53 27.50 -8.29
C LEU A 34 12.06 26.44 -9.25
N LYS A 35 11.71 26.51 -10.54
CA LYS A 35 12.20 25.58 -11.56
C LYS A 35 13.72 25.61 -11.70
N GLU A 36 14.34 26.79 -11.59
CA GLU A 36 15.81 26.87 -11.58
C GLU A 36 16.41 26.25 -10.33
N ALA A 37 15.86 26.55 -9.15
CA ALA A 37 16.35 25.97 -7.90
C ALA A 37 16.22 24.44 -7.84
N MET A 38 15.27 23.86 -8.57
CA MET A 38 15.04 22.42 -8.67
C MET A 38 15.90 21.71 -9.73
N LYS A 39 16.82 22.39 -10.41
CA LYS A 39 17.68 21.71 -11.38
C LYS A 39 18.71 20.81 -10.69
N ASN A 40 18.96 19.66 -11.29
CA ASN A 40 20.04 18.76 -10.89
C ASN A 40 21.40 19.45 -11.02
N ASN A 41 22.27 19.27 -10.03
CA ASN A 41 23.67 19.66 -10.09
C ASN A 41 24.56 18.41 -10.10
N ARG A 42 24.95 17.97 -11.31
CA ARG A 42 25.76 16.77 -11.52
C ARG A 42 27.26 17.00 -11.34
N ASP A 43 27.72 18.23 -11.56
CA ASP A 43 29.14 18.58 -11.68
C ASP A 43 29.76 19.04 -10.35
N ALA A 44 28.95 19.17 -9.28
CA ALA A 44 29.44 19.50 -7.96
C ALA A 44 30.23 18.35 -7.31
N SER A 45 31.15 18.69 -6.40
CA SER A 45 31.91 17.71 -5.59
C SER A 45 31.01 16.74 -4.82
N HIS A 46 29.80 17.19 -4.47
CA HIS A 46 28.71 16.37 -3.95
C HIS A 46 27.50 16.51 -4.89
N PRO A 47 27.30 15.58 -5.84
CA PRO A 47 26.21 15.66 -6.80
C PRO A 47 24.84 15.70 -6.12
N SER A 48 23.98 16.60 -6.56
CA SER A 48 22.62 16.75 -6.06
C SER A 48 21.63 16.45 -7.19
N VAL A 49 21.08 15.24 -7.19
CA VAL A 49 20.33 14.74 -8.35
C VAL A 49 19.05 13.99 -7.99
N LEU A 50 18.03 14.20 -8.83
CA LEU A 50 16.86 13.34 -8.97
C LEU A 50 16.84 12.70 -10.37
N PRO A 51 16.16 11.56 -10.55
CA PRO A 51 15.92 10.98 -11.86
C PRO A 51 15.26 11.99 -12.81
N THR A 52 15.67 11.99 -14.07
CA THR A 52 15.14 12.93 -15.08
C THR A 52 13.75 12.53 -15.58
N ASN A 53 13.49 11.22 -15.61
CA ASN A 53 12.22 10.64 -16.02
C ASN A 53 11.58 9.91 -14.84
N VAL A 54 10.25 9.87 -14.83
CA VAL A 54 9.49 9.11 -13.85
C VAL A 54 9.39 7.66 -14.31
N THR A 55 9.88 6.74 -13.49
CA THR A 55 9.78 5.29 -13.71
C THR A 55 9.01 4.68 -12.56
N TRP A 56 7.84 4.09 -12.84
CA TRP A 56 7.06 3.37 -11.84
C TRP A 56 7.43 1.88 -11.87
N VAL A 57 7.71 1.32 -10.69
CA VAL A 57 7.92 -0.14 -10.51
C VAL A 57 6.80 -0.70 -9.64
N GLY A 58 6.91 -0.57 -8.30
CA GLY A 58 5.86 -1.02 -7.37
C GLY A 58 4.52 -0.29 -7.51
N CYS A 59 4.53 0.93 -8.07
CA CYS A 59 3.35 1.74 -8.34
C CYS A 59 2.91 1.77 -9.80
N GLN A 60 3.48 0.92 -10.66
CA GLN A 60 3.08 0.83 -12.06
C GLN A 60 1.64 0.30 -12.17
N GLY A 61 0.76 1.05 -12.84
CA GLY A 61 -0.59 0.61 -13.20
C GLY A 61 -0.58 -0.39 -14.36
N SER A 62 -1.65 -1.18 -14.47
CA SER A 62 -1.90 -2.01 -15.66
C SER A 62 -2.07 -1.15 -16.92
N GLU A 63 -2.59 0.07 -16.74
CA GLU A 63 -2.69 1.11 -17.77
C GLU A 63 -2.14 2.44 -17.27
N ARG A 64 -1.84 3.35 -18.20
CA ARG A 64 -1.18 4.64 -17.92
C ARG A 64 -1.93 5.54 -16.95
N HIS A 65 -3.25 5.45 -16.89
CA HIS A 65 -4.10 6.29 -16.06
C HIS A 65 -4.31 5.72 -14.64
N PHE A 66 -3.90 4.47 -14.40
CA PHE A 66 -4.02 3.82 -13.10
C PHE A 66 -2.75 3.98 -12.25
N ARG A 67 -2.96 3.93 -10.92
CA ARG A 67 -1.90 3.90 -9.90
C ARG A 67 -0.93 5.09 -10.05
N GLY A 68 0.35 4.85 -10.35
CA GLY A 68 1.34 5.89 -10.63
C GLY A 68 1.53 6.87 -9.45
N TYR A 69 1.40 8.16 -9.74
CA TYR A 69 1.69 9.24 -8.82
C TYR A 69 0.92 9.15 -7.48
N PRO A 70 -0.42 8.99 -7.46
CA PRO A 70 -1.15 8.75 -6.21
C PRO A 70 -0.61 7.58 -5.38
N CYS A 71 -0.25 6.46 -6.01
CA CYS A 71 0.34 5.31 -5.30
C CYS A 71 1.69 5.68 -4.67
N GLY A 72 2.58 6.31 -5.45
CA GLY A 72 3.89 6.72 -4.94
C GLY A 72 3.80 7.73 -3.80
N LEU A 73 2.82 8.63 -3.87
CA LEU A 73 2.59 9.63 -2.82
C LEU A 73 2.11 8.99 -1.51
N TRP A 74 1.18 8.02 -1.57
CA TRP A 74 0.81 7.23 -0.39
C TRP A 74 2.01 6.50 0.20
N THR A 75 2.83 5.85 -0.62
CA THR A 75 4.05 5.16 -0.17
C THR A 75 5.00 6.12 0.55
N ILE A 76 5.22 7.33 0.00
CA ILE A 76 6.09 8.33 0.63
C ILE A 76 5.51 8.78 1.98
N PHE A 77 4.20 9.05 2.08
CA PHE A 77 3.62 9.50 3.35
C PHE A 77 3.68 8.42 4.44
N HIS A 78 3.40 7.16 4.11
CA HIS A 78 3.58 6.03 5.04
C HIS A 78 5.05 5.86 5.47
N LEU A 79 5.99 6.01 4.53
CA LEU A 79 7.41 5.99 4.83
C LEU A 79 7.80 7.11 5.79
N LEU A 80 7.33 8.34 5.57
CA LEU A 80 7.66 9.48 6.42
C LEU A 80 7.08 9.35 7.84
N THR A 81 5.86 8.83 8.00
CA THR A 81 5.28 8.60 9.34
C THR A 81 6.06 7.54 10.11
N VAL A 82 6.42 6.42 9.47
CA VAL A 82 7.24 5.36 10.08
C VAL A 82 8.63 5.87 10.44
N GLN A 83 9.28 6.59 9.54
CA GLN A 83 10.61 7.15 9.77
C GLN A 83 10.62 8.16 10.92
N ALA A 84 9.58 8.98 11.04
CA ALA A 84 9.42 9.88 12.19
C ALA A 84 9.20 9.10 13.50
N ALA A 85 8.38 8.05 13.48
CA ALA A 85 8.13 7.21 14.66
C ALA A 85 9.35 6.40 15.13
N GLN A 86 10.28 6.06 14.22
CA GLN A 86 11.48 5.29 14.55
C GLN A 86 12.69 6.15 14.93
N ASN A 87 12.87 7.30 14.26
CA ASN A 87 14.12 8.07 14.31
C ASN A 87 13.93 9.53 14.74
N GLY A 88 12.70 9.97 15.00
CA GLY A 88 12.45 11.34 15.37
C GLY A 88 12.91 11.64 16.80
N PRO A 89 13.33 12.89 17.11
CA PRO A 89 13.76 13.26 18.46
C PRO A 89 12.63 13.13 19.48
N ASP A 90 12.97 12.73 20.71
CA ASP A 90 12.06 12.39 21.83
C ASP A 90 11.16 13.54 22.36
N LYS A 91 11.26 14.75 21.80
CA LYS A 91 10.45 15.92 22.16
C LYS A 91 9.39 16.13 21.08
N GLU A 92 8.35 15.30 21.09
CA GLU A 92 7.55 15.01 19.89
C GLU A 92 6.42 16.01 19.60
N LEU A 93 6.28 16.38 18.31
CA LEU A 93 5.06 16.86 17.69
C LEU A 93 4.44 15.69 16.92
N PRO A 94 3.47 14.95 17.47
CA PRO A 94 2.85 13.78 16.83
C PRO A 94 2.34 14.06 15.42
N LEU A 95 1.86 15.29 15.21
CA LEU A 95 1.23 15.72 13.98
C LEU A 95 2.18 16.31 12.95
N GLU A 96 3.50 16.36 13.18
CA GLU A 96 4.44 17.04 12.27
C GLU A 96 4.31 16.54 10.83
N VAL A 97 4.36 15.22 10.64
CA VAL A 97 4.27 14.59 9.31
C VAL A 97 2.84 14.67 8.76
N LEU A 98 1.82 14.37 9.58
CA LEU A 98 0.42 14.39 9.16
C LEU A 98 -0.07 15.79 8.78
N SER A 99 0.33 16.82 9.52
CA SER A 99 0.00 18.22 9.23
C SER A 99 0.67 18.68 7.94
N THR A 100 1.94 18.31 7.75
CA THR A 100 2.67 18.60 6.50
C THR A 100 2.00 17.90 5.32
N MET A 101 1.60 16.63 5.48
CA MET A 101 0.83 15.89 4.48
C MET A 101 -0.50 16.59 4.16
N ARG A 102 -1.27 16.97 5.18
CA ARG A 102 -2.56 17.67 5.02
C ARG A 102 -2.40 18.97 4.24
N CYS A 103 -1.41 19.79 4.58
CA CYS A 103 -1.09 21.00 3.84
C CYS A 103 -0.68 20.71 2.40
N TYR A 104 0.18 19.71 2.17
CA TYR A 104 0.59 19.32 0.83
C TYR A 104 -0.61 18.89 -0.03
N VAL A 105 -1.46 18.02 0.51
CA VAL A 105 -2.65 17.51 -0.18
C VAL A 105 -3.61 18.65 -0.52
N ARG A 106 -3.84 19.57 0.42
CA ARG A 106 -4.71 20.73 0.22
C ARG A 106 -4.22 21.69 -0.86
N HIS A 107 -2.91 21.91 -0.97
CA HIS A 107 -2.35 22.98 -1.80
C HIS A 107 -1.72 22.52 -3.11
N PHE A 108 -1.26 21.28 -3.21
CA PHE A 108 -0.46 20.80 -4.35
C PHE A 108 -0.97 19.52 -5.00
N PHE A 109 -1.86 18.76 -4.37
CA PHE A 109 -2.35 17.51 -4.95
C PHE A 109 -3.34 17.77 -6.09
N GLY A 110 -3.09 17.14 -7.25
CA GLY A 110 -3.81 17.47 -8.48
C GLY A 110 -5.29 17.09 -8.48
N CYS A 111 -5.67 16.01 -7.81
CA CYS A 111 -7.06 15.56 -7.72
C CYS A 111 -7.80 16.29 -6.60
N GLN A 112 -8.61 17.30 -6.96
CA GLN A 112 -9.35 18.11 -5.99
C GLN A 112 -10.36 17.29 -5.19
N GLU A 113 -11.14 16.44 -5.86
CA GLU A 113 -12.08 15.53 -5.19
C GLU A 113 -11.38 14.60 -4.18
N CYS A 114 -10.20 14.09 -4.53
CA CYS A 114 -9.40 13.26 -3.64
C CYS A 114 -8.90 14.06 -2.43
N ALA A 115 -8.51 15.33 -2.64
CA ALA A 115 -8.04 16.21 -1.59
C ALA A 115 -9.17 16.61 -0.63
N GLU A 116 -10.38 16.86 -1.12
CA GLU A 116 -11.57 17.13 -0.30
C GLU A 116 -11.93 15.94 0.58
N HIS A 117 -11.91 14.73 0.03
CA HIS A 117 -12.13 13.51 0.81
C HIS A 117 -11.05 13.32 1.90
N PHE A 118 -9.78 13.59 1.59
CA PHE A 118 -8.72 13.52 2.58
C PHE A 118 -8.87 14.58 3.68
N GLU A 119 -9.21 15.82 3.29
CA GLU A 119 -9.44 16.91 4.24
C GLU A 119 -10.62 16.61 5.17
N ALA A 120 -11.69 16.01 4.67
CA ALA A 120 -12.83 15.61 5.49
C ALA A 120 -12.44 14.56 6.55
N MET A 121 -11.64 13.56 6.18
CA MET A 121 -11.08 12.59 7.14
C MET A 121 -10.15 13.27 8.15
N ALA A 122 -9.25 14.14 7.67
CA ALA A 122 -8.30 14.86 8.51
C ALA A 122 -9.00 15.78 9.53
N ALA A 123 -10.03 16.53 9.10
CA ALA A 123 -10.79 17.41 9.97
C ALA A 123 -11.62 16.67 11.04
N LYS A 124 -11.90 15.38 10.82
CA LYS A 124 -12.71 14.57 11.74
C LYS A 124 -11.92 14.06 12.95
N SER A 125 -10.67 13.63 12.75
CA SER A 125 -9.95 12.86 13.77
C SER A 125 -8.43 13.07 13.82
N MET A 126 -7.83 13.82 12.88
CA MET A 126 -6.36 13.96 12.86
C MET A 126 -5.83 14.71 14.08
N ASP A 127 -6.62 15.62 14.67
CA ASP A 127 -6.28 16.38 15.87
C ASP A 127 -6.24 15.54 17.15
N GLN A 128 -6.79 14.32 17.12
CA GLN A 128 -6.83 13.40 18.26
C GLN A 128 -5.58 12.52 18.36
N VAL A 129 -4.71 12.53 17.35
CA VAL A 129 -3.48 11.71 17.31
C VAL A 129 -2.47 12.23 18.34
N ALA A 130 -2.18 11.42 19.36
CA ALA A 130 -1.39 11.80 20.53
C ALA A 130 0.06 11.34 20.48
N SER A 131 0.42 10.43 19.57
CA SER A 131 1.78 9.91 19.43
C SER A 131 2.19 9.68 17.97
N ARG A 132 3.49 9.58 17.68
CA ARG A 132 3.96 9.24 16.33
C ARG A 132 3.56 7.84 15.89
N GLU A 133 3.42 6.90 16.83
CA GLU A 133 2.90 5.56 16.53
C GLU A 133 1.42 5.61 16.17
N GLU A 134 0.62 6.39 16.89
CA GLU A 134 -0.77 6.67 16.51
C GLU A 134 -0.84 7.39 15.15
N ALA A 135 0.13 8.25 14.80
CA ALA A 135 0.15 8.88 13.48
C ALA A 135 0.37 7.87 12.34
N VAL A 136 1.19 6.85 12.58
CA VAL A 136 1.39 5.71 11.66
C VAL A 136 0.07 4.94 11.50
N LEU A 137 -0.60 4.61 12.62
CA LEU A 137 -1.87 3.90 12.60
C LEU A 137 -3.00 4.72 11.97
N TRP A 138 -3.10 6.00 12.27
CA TRP A 138 -4.11 6.91 11.71
C TRP A 138 -4.00 6.94 10.19
N LEU A 139 -2.78 7.11 9.66
CA LEU A 139 -2.60 7.14 8.21
C LEU A 139 -2.95 5.80 7.57
N TRP A 140 -2.58 4.68 8.22
CA TRP A 140 -2.89 3.33 7.75
C TRP A 140 -4.40 3.06 7.73
N SER A 141 -5.12 3.36 8.81
CA SER A 141 -6.54 3.10 8.94
C SER A 141 -7.35 3.94 7.93
N HIS A 142 -7.04 5.22 7.77
CA HIS A 142 -7.74 6.10 6.84
C HIS A 142 -7.39 5.80 5.37
N HIS A 143 -6.18 5.28 5.08
CA HIS A 143 -5.89 4.74 3.75
C HIS A 143 -6.74 3.49 3.45
N ASN A 144 -7.01 2.67 4.45
CA ASN A 144 -7.93 1.54 4.33
C ASN A 144 -9.41 1.94 4.18
N GLU A 145 -9.84 3.06 4.78
CA GLU A 145 -11.16 3.65 4.48
C GLU A 145 -11.26 4.12 3.02
N VAL A 146 -10.18 4.72 2.49
CA VAL A 146 -10.11 5.08 1.07
C VAL A 146 -10.14 3.84 0.18
N ASN A 147 -9.41 2.77 0.54
CA ASN A 147 -9.48 1.50 -0.18
C ASN A 147 -10.91 0.95 -0.19
N ALA A 148 -11.60 1.00 0.95
CA ALA A 148 -12.98 0.56 1.07
C ALA A 148 -13.92 1.33 0.13
N ARG A 149 -13.81 2.66 0.13
CA ARG A 149 -14.64 3.54 -0.72
C ARG A 149 -14.38 3.32 -2.21
N LEU A 150 -13.13 3.08 -2.61
CA LEU A 150 -12.73 2.95 -4.02
C LEU A 150 -12.87 1.52 -4.57
N ALA A 151 -13.13 0.53 -3.72
CA ALA A 151 -13.26 -0.87 -4.13
C ALA A 151 -14.40 -1.07 -5.13
N GLY A 152 -14.10 -1.68 -6.28
CA GLY A 152 -15.06 -1.93 -7.35
C GLY A 152 -15.52 -0.68 -8.13
N GLY A 153 -14.90 0.49 -7.90
CA GLY A 153 -15.20 1.72 -8.64
C GLY A 153 -14.48 1.81 -9.99
N ASP A 154 -14.93 2.70 -10.87
CA ASP A 154 -14.38 2.87 -12.24
C ASP A 154 -12.91 3.32 -12.28
N THR A 155 -12.38 3.81 -11.16
CA THR A 155 -10.98 4.23 -11.01
C THR A 155 -10.08 3.15 -10.39
N GLU A 156 -10.64 1.99 -10.07
CA GLU A 156 -9.88 0.84 -9.58
C GLU A 156 -9.15 0.15 -10.73
N ASP A 157 -7.85 -0.10 -10.52
CA ASP A 157 -7.05 -0.88 -11.47
C ASP A 157 -7.47 -2.37 -11.38
N PRO A 158 -7.96 -2.99 -12.47
CA PRO A 158 -8.44 -4.37 -12.42
C PRO A 158 -7.38 -5.40 -12.00
N MET A 159 -6.09 -5.09 -12.21
CA MET A 159 -4.98 -5.97 -11.81
C MET A 159 -4.53 -5.74 -10.36
N PHE A 160 -4.99 -4.65 -9.73
CA PHE A 160 -4.64 -4.26 -8.36
C PHE A 160 -5.90 -3.82 -7.60
N PRO A 161 -6.84 -4.75 -7.35
CA PRO A 161 -8.07 -4.44 -6.64
C PRO A 161 -7.79 -3.88 -5.24
N LYS A 162 -8.66 -3.00 -4.75
CA LYS A 162 -8.61 -2.45 -3.40
C LYS A 162 -9.00 -3.53 -2.40
N LEU A 163 -8.15 -3.69 -1.40
CA LEU A 163 -8.33 -4.64 -0.32
C LEU A 163 -8.10 -3.87 0.99
N GLN A 164 -8.62 -4.42 2.08
CA GLN A 164 -8.11 -4.08 3.40
C GLN A 164 -6.66 -4.56 3.51
N TRP A 165 -5.74 -3.63 3.72
CA TRP A 165 -4.29 -3.86 3.64
C TRP A 165 -3.64 -3.77 5.04
N PRO A 166 -2.68 -4.62 5.40
CA PRO A 166 -2.17 -5.74 4.60
C PRO A 166 -3.17 -6.89 4.49
N PRO A 167 -3.16 -7.64 3.38
CA PRO A 167 -3.92 -8.88 3.29
C PRO A 167 -3.29 -10.01 4.13
N PRO A 168 -4.04 -11.07 4.48
CA PRO A 168 -3.54 -12.15 5.36
C PRO A 168 -2.36 -12.93 4.82
N ASP A 169 -2.16 -12.99 3.51
CA ASP A 169 -0.98 -13.61 2.88
C ASP A 169 0.29 -12.77 3.05
N MET A 170 0.16 -11.47 3.32
CA MET A 170 1.25 -10.54 3.57
C MET A 170 1.57 -10.40 5.07
N CYS A 171 0.55 -10.41 5.93
CA CYS A 171 0.73 -10.33 7.38
C CYS A 171 -0.32 -11.16 8.14
N PRO A 172 -0.18 -12.49 8.25
CA PRO A 172 -1.17 -13.32 8.96
C PRO A 172 -1.43 -12.86 10.41
N GLN A 173 -0.36 -12.46 11.11
CA GLN A 173 -0.42 -12.00 12.50
C GLN A 173 -1.11 -10.64 12.68
N CYS A 174 -1.33 -9.88 11.61
CA CYS A 174 -2.08 -8.62 11.66
C CYS A 174 -3.59 -8.86 11.82
N HIS A 175 -4.07 -10.07 11.58
CA HIS A 175 -5.49 -10.41 11.58
C HIS A 175 -5.82 -11.31 12.78
N LYS A 176 -6.91 -10.98 13.46
CA LYS A 176 -7.54 -11.81 14.49
C LYS A 176 -9.04 -11.90 14.23
N GLU A 177 -9.68 -12.79 14.97
CA GLU A 177 -11.13 -12.96 14.97
C GLU A 177 -11.65 -12.71 16.38
N GLU A 178 -12.54 -11.72 16.53
CA GLU A 178 -13.22 -11.43 17.79
C GLU A 178 -14.72 -11.67 17.61
N ARG A 179 -15.27 -12.63 18.36
CA ARG A 179 -16.71 -13.00 18.30
C ARG A 179 -17.22 -13.35 16.88
N GLY A 180 -16.39 -13.96 16.05
CA GLY A 180 -16.77 -14.34 14.68
C GLY A 180 -16.63 -13.22 13.65
N VAL A 181 -16.07 -12.08 14.05
CA VAL A 181 -15.84 -10.88 13.23
C VAL A 181 -14.33 -10.68 13.10
N HIS A 182 -13.86 -10.37 11.89
CA HIS A 182 -12.48 -10.00 11.64
C HIS A 182 -12.14 -8.72 12.42
N ALA A 183 -11.00 -8.73 13.09
CA ALA A 183 -10.43 -7.57 13.75
C ALA A 183 -8.93 -7.48 13.48
N TRP A 184 -8.38 -6.28 13.63
CA TRP A 184 -6.95 -6.02 13.47
C TRP A 184 -6.20 -6.18 14.78
N GLU A 185 -5.08 -6.91 14.76
CA GLU A 185 -4.13 -6.92 15.88
C GLU A 185 -3.18 -5.73 15.73
N GLN A 186 -3.56 -4.57 16.28
CA GLN A 186 -2.87 -3.30 16.05
C GLN A 186 -1.36 -3.32 16.34
N PRO A 187 -0.87 -3.91 17.45
CA PRO A 187 0.58 -4.06 17.69
C PRO A 187 1.29 -4.82 16.56
N ALA A 188 0.68 -5.87 16.02
CA ALA A 188 1.24 -6.62 14.90
C ALA A 188 1.20 -5.81 13.59
N VAL A 189 0.15 -5.01 13.38
CA VAL A 189 0.06 -4.05 12.27
C VAL A 189 1.18 -3.02 12.36
N VAL A 190 1.39 -2.39 13.51
CA VAL A 190 2.48 -1.42 13.71
C VAL A 190 3.84 -2.05 13.41
N ALA A 191 4.10 -3.24 13.94
CA ALA A 191 5.35 -3.95 13.68
C ALA A 191 5.55 -4.23 12.19
N PHE A 192 4.48 -4.65 11.50
CA PHE A 192 4.50 -4.87 10.06
C PHE A 192 4.75 -3.56 9.28
N LEU A 193 4.06 -2.46 9.61
CA LEU A 193 4.25 -1.16 8.98
C LEU A 193 5.69 -0.65 9.14
N LYS A 194 6.23 -0.75 10.36
CA LYS A 194 7.62 -0.37 10.67
C LYS A 194 8.64 -1.18 9.87
N ALA A 195 8.36 -2.47 9.61
CA ALA A 195 9.22 -3.30 8.77
C ALA A 195 9.04 -3.00 7.27
N HIS A 196 7.79 -2.90 6.80
CA HIS A 196 7.44 -2.71 5.40
C HIS A 196 7.91 -1.36 4.85
N PHE A 197 7.77 -0.30 5.65
CA PHE A 197 8.21 1.04 5.30
C PHE A 197 9.57 1.38 5.96
N SER A 198 10.45 0.39 6.13
CA SER A 198 11.82 0.61 6.60
C SER A 198 12.78 0.88 5.44
N PRO A 199 13.91 1.57 5.68
CA PRO A 199 14.98 1.70 4.68
C PRO A 199 15.51 0.33 4.20
N ALA A 200 15.46 -0.70 5.06
CA ALA A 200 15.89 -2.05 4.73
C ALA A 200 15.00 -2.75 3.71
N ASN A 201 13.76 -2.29 3.51
CA ASN A 201 12.82 -2.84 2.54
C ASN A 201 12.74 -2.03 1.23
N ILE A 202 13.74 -1.17 0.96
CA ILE A 202 13.83 -0.38 -0.28
C ILE A 202 14.77 -1.10 -1.26
N TYR A 203 14.23 -1.53 -2.40
CA TYR A 203 15.00 -2.16 -3.48
C TYR A 203 15.65 -1.11 -4.38
N MET A 204 16.99 -1.15 -4.47
CA MET A 204 17.78 -0.20 -5.26
C MET A 204 18.05 -0.67 -6.70
N ASP A 205 17.63 -1.88 -7.07
CA ASP A 205 17.90 -2.51 -8.38
C ASP A 205 17.39 -1.69 -9.58
N TYR A 206 16.40 -0.84 -9.35
CA TYR A 206 15.77 0.01 -10.37
C TYR A 206 16.19 1.48 -10.30
N ALA A 207 17.11 1.84 -9.39
CA ALA A 207 17.60 3.20 -9.24
C ALA A 207 18.70 3.50 -10.26
N GLU A 208 18.69 4.70 -10.86
CA GLU A 208 19.82 5.17 -11.67
C GLU A 208 21.09 5.23 -10.80
N PRO A 209 22.26 4.77 -11.29
CA PRO A 209 23.49 4.80 -10.50
C PRO A 209 23.84 6.22 -10.07
N ASP A 210 24.41 6.34 -8.87
CA ASP A 210 24.83 7.64 -8.34
C ASP A 210 25.91 8.25 -9.26
N PRO A 211 25.87 9.57 -9.52
CA PRO A 211 26.94 10.22 -10.28
C PRO A 211 28.27 10.04 -9.54
N VAL A 212 29.27 9.50 -10.23
CA VAL A 212 30.62 9.38 -9.67
C VAL A 212 31.17 10.79 -9.50
N PRO A 213 31.64 11.19 -8.30
CA PRO A 213 32.33 12.46 -8.13
C PRO A 213 33.47 12.53 -9.13
N ALA A 214 33.59 13.62 -9.88
CA ALA A 214 34.73 13.82 -10.76
C ALA A 214 36.00 13.77 -9.90
N ALA A 215 36.70 12.63 -9.93
CA ALA A 215 38.01 12.52 -9.33
C ALA A 215 38.87 13.55 -10.05
N GLY A 216 39.40 14.53 -9.29
CA GLY A 216 40.41 15.44 -9.82
C GLY A 216 41.50 14.60 -10.49
N GLU A 217 41.89 15.02 -11.69
CA GLU A 217 42.99 14.43 -12.44
C GLU A 217 44.24 14.35 -11.53
N GLY A 218 44.47 13.19 -10.94
CA GLY A 218 45.77 12.82 -10.39
C GLY A 218 46.68 12.48 -11.57
N PRO A 219 47.92 13.00 -11.65
CA PRO A 219 48.81 12.67 -12.75
C PRO A 219 49.08 11.17 -12.76
N GLY A 220 48.89 10.55 -13.91
CA GLY A 220 49.07 9.11 -14.09
C GLY A 220 50.44 8.63 -13.64
N ALA A 221 50.47 7.50 -12.93
CA ALA A 221 51.65 6.66 -12.82
C ALA A 221 51.26 5.22 -13.14
N ARG A 222 52.01 4.69 -14.11
CA ARG A 222 51.80 3.46 -14.87
C ARG A 222 51.90 2.21 -14.01
N LEU A 223 51.34 1.12 -14.55
CA LEU A 223 51.68 -0.26 -14.22
C LEU A 223 53.19 -0.44 -14.05
N GLY A 224 53.57 -1.11 -12.97
CA GLY A 224 54.88 -1.71 -12.77
C GLY A 224 54.75 -2.82 -11.73
N THR A 225 54.55 -4.04 -12.20
CA THR A 225 54.79 -5.28 -11.45
C THR A 225 56.29 -5.49 -11.28
N GLU A 226 56.78 -5.68 -10.05
CA GLU A 226 57.83 -6.67 -9.71
C GLU A 226 58.06 -6.81 -8.19
N SER A 227 57.69 -7.97 -7.66
CA SER A 227 58.42 -8.89 -6.75
C SER A 227 59.44 -8.37 -5.70
N LEU A 228 59.12 -8.68 -4.43
CA LEU A 228 59.93 -9.27 -3.33
C LEU A 228 61.38 -8.77 -3.06
N ARG A 229 61.62 -8.34 -1.81
CA ARG A 229 62.58 -9.00 -0.87
C ARG A 229 62.55 -8.38 0.53
N GLU A 230 62.49 -9.26 1.53
CA GLU A 230 62.83 -9.00 2.94
C GLU A 230 64.33 -8.72 3.08
N GLU A 231 64.71 -7.82 3.99
CA GLU A 231 65.68 -8.18 5.04
C GLU A 231 65.64 -7.20 6.23
N ARG A 232 66.05 -7.76 7.37
CA ARG A 232 65.88 -7.34 8.77
C ARG A 232 67.23 -6.84 9.30
N VAL A 233 67.21 -6.19 10.47
CA VAL A 233 68.21 -6.17 11.60
C VAL A 233 68.24 -4.72 12.19
N ARG A 234 67.61 -4.47 13.34
CA ARG A 234 68.08 -4.58 14.76
C ARG A 234 68.98 -3.39 15.15
N GLY A 235 68.90 -2.72 16.30
CA GLY A 235 68.09 -2.78 17.54
C GLY A 235 68.14 -1.37 18.18
N ALA A 236 67.85 -1.08 19.45
CA ALA A 236 67.40 -1.82 20.64
C ALA A 236 66.97 -0.76 21.68
N GLU A 237 65.98 -1.11 22.52
CA GLU A 237 65.81 -0.82 23.98
C GLU A 237 65.90 0.66 24.47
N GLU A 238 65.07 1.15 25.39
CA GLU A 238 64.79 0.56 26.72
C GLU A 238 63.57 1.24 27.41
N GLU A 239 62.90 0.45 28.25
CA GLU A 239 61.73 0.76 29.09
C GLU A 239 62.09 1.50 30.39
N LYS A 240 61.11 2.12 31.06
CA LYS A 240 60.66 1.69 32.42
C LYS A 240 59.50 2.51 33.01
N GLU A 241 58.51 1.76 33.49
CA GLU A 241 57.52 2.11 34.53
C GLU A 241 58.17 2.22 35.92
N ALA A 242 57.52 2.96 36.84
CA ALA A 242 57.28 2.50 38.22
C ALA A 242 56.23 3.36 38.95
N GLU A 243 55.52 2.69 39.84
CA GLU A 243 54.23 3.02 40.47
C GLU A 243 54.35 3.47 41.95
N ALA A 244 53.24 4.02 42.46
CA ALA A 244 52.70 3.93 43.84
C ALA A 244 53.13 4.94 44.96
N ARG A 245 52.15 5.69 45.50
CA ARG A 245 51.50 5.47 46.84
C ARG A 245 50.57 6.63 47.29
N VAL A 246 49.53 6.25 48.03
CA VAL A 246 48.38 6.97 48.66
C VAL A 246 48.71 7.25 50.16
N PRO A 247 48.20 8.29 50.89
CA PRO A 247 46.83 8.46 51.48
C PRO A 247 46.30 9.92 51.50
N GLY A 248 45.05 10.29 51.84
CA GLY A 248 43.91 9.63 52.50
C GLY A 248 42.59 10.45 52.40
N ARG A 249 41.50 9.88 52.92
CA ARG A 249 40.10 10.38 53.05
C ARG A 249 39.93 11.23 54.35
N PRO A 250 38.79 11.89 54.71
CA PRO A 250 37.39 11.40 54.55
C PRO A 250 36.26 12.46 54.33
N GLY A 251 35.03 11.97 54.04
CA GLY A 251 33.78 12.66 54.42
C GLY A 251 32.64 12.64 53.39
N SER A 252 31.66 11.74 53.56
CA SER A 252 30.28 11.91 53.09
C SER A 252 29.42 12.46 54.25
N PRO A 253 28.25 13.09 54.02
CA PRO A 253 27.02 12.29 53.87
C PRO A 253 25.94 12.89 52.93
N GLU A 254 25.13 12.01 52.35
CA GLU A 254 23.79 12.31 51.83
C GLU A 254 22.82 12.63 53.00
N PRO A 255 21.72 13.38 52.76
CA PRO A 255 20.41 12.72 52.81
C PRO A 255 19.27 13.34 51.95
N ARG A 256 18.42 12.42 51.45
CA ARG A 256 16.93 12.39 51.50
C ARG A 256 16.04 13.26 50.58
N ARG A 257 15.07 12.53 49.98
CA ARG A 257 13.78 12.95 49.40
C ARG A 257 12.92 13.80 50.37
N PRO A 258 11.84 14.42 49.83
CA PRO A 258 10.51 14.02 50.28
C PRO A 258 9.51 13.68 49.16
N SER A 259 8.39 13.12 49.59
CA SER A 259 7.29 12.49 48.87
C SER A 259 5.96 13.24 49.05
N ILE A 260 4.93 12.83 48.27
CA ILE A 260 3.46 12.97 48.51
C ILE A 260 2.90 14.36 48.10
N VAL A 261 1.92 14.46 47.17
CA VAL A 261 0.51 14.04 47.34
C VAL A 261 -0.13 13.41 46.08
N ARG A 262 -0.84 12.33 46.40
CA ARG A 262 -1.81 11.50 45.69
C ARG A 262 -3.07 12.27 45.24
N LEU A 263 -3.44 12.18 43.97
CA LEU A 263 -4.86 12.23 43.55
C LEU A 263 -5.07 11.43 42.27
N ASN A 264 -5.85 10.36 42.39
CA ASN A 264 -6.65 9.72 41.35
C ASN A 264 -7.74 8.91 42.09
N PRO A 265 -8.89 8.55 41.49
CA PRO A 265 -9.23 8.70 40.07
C PRO A 265 -10.64 9.26 39.81
N ARG A 266 -10.89 9.76 38.60
CA ARG A 266 -12.17 9.49 37.94
C ARG A 266 -11.86 8.80 36.63
N LEU A 267 -12.36 7.56 36.52
CA LEU A 267 -12.51 6.87 35.26
C LEU A 267 -13.17 7.83 34.27
N ARG A 268 -12.48 8.08 33.17
CA ARG A 268 -13.12 8.48 31.94
C ARG A 268 -12.77 7.38 30.96
N GLU A 269 -13.60 6.35 30.96
CA GLU A 269 -13.74 5.49 29.79
C GLU A 269 -13.99 6.41 28.60
N GLY A 270 -13.11 6.29 27.62
CA GLY A 270 -13.09 7.09 26.40
C GLY A 270 -12.03 6.50 25.49
N GLY A 271 -12.01 5.17 25.38
CA GLY A 271 -11.52 4.51 24.18
C GLY A 271 -12.61 4.68 23.14
N GLU A 272 -12.62 5.83 22.46
CA GLU A 272 -13.39 5.95 21.24
C GLU A 272 -12.54 5.38 20.12
N ASP A 273 -13.08 4.31 19.54
CA ASP A 273 -12.60 3.57 18.39
C ASP A 273 -11.76 4.42 17.43
N ILE A 274 -10.57 3.92 17.11
CA ILE A 274 -9.97 4.14 15.80
C ILE A 274 -10.98 3.58 14.80
N VAL A 275 -11.83 4.48 14.30
CA VAL A 275 -12.77 4.42 13.18
C VAL A 275 -13.10 3.01 12.68
N ASP A 276 -14.39 2.62 12.77
CA ASP A 276 -15.05 1.41 12.23
C ASP A 276 -14.53 0.95 10.84
N LEU A 277 -13.34 0.37 10.82
CA LEU A 277 -12.78 -0.43 9.71
C LEU A 277 -13.53 -1.76 9.60
N ASP A 278 -14.22 -2.16 10.67
CA ASP A 278 -14.80 -3.49 10.86
C ASP A 278 -15.92 -3.75 9.84
N SER A 279 -16.75 -2.76 9.50
CA SER A 279 -17.87 -2.96 8.55
C SER A 279 -17.43 -3.35 7.13
N PHE A 280 -16.38 -2.72 6.59
CA PHE A 280 -15.84 -3.09 5.26
C PHE A 280 -14.92 -4.32 5.34
N SER A 281 -14.13 -4.42 6.41
CA SER A 281 -13.30 -5.60 6.65
C SER A 281 -14.15 -6.87 6.66
N GLU A 282 -15.30 -6.81 7.34
CA GLU A 282 -16.28 -7.89 7.35
C GLU A 282 -16.79 -8.24 5.96
N GLN A 283 -17.24 -7.27 5.16
CA GLN A 283 -17.76 -7.55 3.81
C GLN A 283 -16.69 -8.16 2.91
N HIS A 284 -15.47 -7.62 2.96
CA HIS A 284 -14.35 -8.10 2.15
C HIS A 284 -13.90 -9.50 2.59
N PHE A 285 -13.66 -9.74 3.88
CA PHE A 285 -13.25 -11.05 4.39
C PHE A 285 -14.36 -12.09 4.30
N ARG A 286 -15.63 -11.74 4.51
CA ARG A 286 -16.76 -12.63 4.23
C ARG A 286 -16.81 -12.98 2.75
N SER A 287 -16.63 -12.01 1.85
CA SER A 287 -16.62 -12.28 0.40
C SER A 287 -15.45 -13.19 -0.02
N GLN A 288 -14.26 -13.01 0.57
CA GLN A 288 -13.10 -13.87 0.35
C GLN A 288 -13.31 -15.27 0.93
N ALA A 289 -13.84 -15.39 2.15
CA ALA A 289 -14.17 -16.67 2.77
C ALA A 289 -15.22 -17.43 1.95
N LEU A 290 -16.25 -16.73 1.45
CA LEU A 290 -17.26 -17.31 0.56
C LEU A 290 -16.66 -17.75 -0.78
N ARG A 291 -15.76 -16.95 -1.39
CA ARG A 291 -15.04 -17.34 -2.62
C ARG A 291 -14.12 -18.54 -2.39
N ALA A 292 -13.41 -18.60 -1.25
CA ALA A 292 -12.56 -19.73 -0.88
C ALA A 292 -13.39 -21.00 -0.62
N ALA A 293 -14.54 -20.88 0.05
CA ALA A 293 -15.47 -21.98 0.27
C ALA A 293 -16.11 -22.47 -1.04
N ALA A 294 -16.46 -21.56 -1.96
CA ALA A 294 -16.95 -21.90 -3.29
C ALA A 294 -15.88 -22.58 -4.15
N GLY A 295 -14.62 -22.15 -4.05
CA GLY A 295 -13.47 -22.81 -4.68
C GLY A 295 -13.21 -24.22 -4.13
N ARG A 296 -13.35 -24.42 -2.81
CA ARG A 296 -13.30 -25.76 -2.18
C ARG A 296 -14.50 -26.62 -2.59
N ARG A 297 -15.72 -26.10 -2.61
CA ARG A 297 -16.91 -26.82 -3.12
C ARG A 297 -16.78 -27.21 -4.59
N ARG A 298 -16.19 -26.36 -5.45
CA ARG A 298 -15.89 -26.70 -6.85
C ARG A 298 -14.82 -27.78 -6.99
N ARG A 299 -13.84 -27.85 -6.08
CA ARG A 299 -12.84 -28.94 -6.04
C ARG A 299 -13.44 -30.25 -5.49
N ILE A 300 -14.33 -30.18 -4.50
CA ILE A 300 -15.00 -31.34 -3.90
C ILE A 300 -16.05 -31.93 -4.87
N SER A 301 -16.77 -31.08 -5.61
CA SER A 301 -17.76 -31.48 -6.62
C SER A 301 -17.15 -32.19 -7.85
N LYS A 302 -15.83 -32.03 -8.11
CA LYS A 302 -15.16 -32.66 -9.26
C LYS A 302 -14.48 -33.99 -8.95
N ARG A 303 -14.55 -34.51 -7.72
CA ARG A 303 -13.93 -35.81 -7.39
C ARG A 303 -14.78 -36.81 -6.64
N ASP A 304 -15.87 -36.42 -5.98
CA ASP A 304 -16.63 -37.38 -5.16
C ASP A 304 -18.06 -37.59 -5.65
N THR A 305 -18.18 -38.46 -6.65
CA THR A 305 -19.36 -39.32 -6.84
C THR A 305 -18.88 -40.73 -7.21
N LEU A 306 -18.25 -41.42 -6.25
CA LEU A 306 -18.30 -42.87 -6.18
C LEU A 306 -18.05 -43.33 -4.74
N ALA A 307 -18.90 -44.25 -4.30
CA ALA A 307 -19.22 -44.54 -2.91
C ALA A 307 -18.09 -45.22 -2.11
N LEU A 308 -18.12 -44.95 -0.79
CA LEU A 308 -17.53 -45.74 0.29
C LEU A 308 -18.14 -47.15 0.35
N ALA A 309 -17.29 -48.20 0.35
CA ALA A 309 -17.49 -49.38 1.19
C ALA A 309 -16.23 -50.28 1.27
N ARG A 310 -15.68 -50.35 2.50
CA ARG A 310 -15.01 -51.49 3.18
C ARG A 310 -13.71 -52.12 2.63
N GLY A 311 -12.77 -52.31 3.56
CA GLY A 311 -11.99 -53.56 3.65
C GLY A 311 -10.50 -53.40 3.90
N ALA A 312 -10.02 -53.97 5.01
CA ALA A 312 -8.64 -53.93 5.48
C ALA A 312 -7.68 -54.90 4.76
N ALA A 313 -6.39 -54.58 4.88
CA ALA A 313 -5.21 -55.46 4.93
C ALA A 313 -4.59 -56.08 3.65
N ALA A 314 -3.24 -55.98 3.63
CA ALA A 314 -2.22 -56.86 3.06
C ALA A 314 -1.80 -56.73 1.57
N GLY A 315 -0.49 -56.47 1.39
CA GLY A 315 0.39 -57.41 0.67
C GLY A 315 0.60 -57.28 -0.85
N ARG A 316 1.76 -56.73 -1.22
CA ARG A 316 2.68 -57.07 -2.34
C ARG A 316 2.17 -57.80 -3.62
N GLU A 317 2.55 -57.18 -4.76
CA GLU A 317 3.30 -57.78 -5.90
C GLU A 317 2.58 -58.16 -7.22
N ARG A 318 2.89 -57.36 -8.26
CA ARG A 318 3.24 -57.70 -9.67
C ARG A 318 2.52 -58.88 -10.37
N ARG A 319 1.82 -58.59 -11.51
CA ARG A 319 2.12 -59.15 -12.87
C ARG A 319 1.16 -58.64 -13.96
N ARG A 320 1.65 -58.83 -15.19
CA ARG A 320 1.23 -58.35 -16.51
C ARG A 320 0.06 -59.12 -17.15
N ALA A 321 -0.56 -58.42 -18.10
CA ALA A 321 -0.96 -58.83 -19.46
C ALA A 321 -2.37 -59.36 -19.77
N SER A 322 -2.86 -58.79 -20.88
CA SER A 322 -3.71 -59.31 -21.95
C SER A 322 -5.22 -59.49 -21.72
N GLY A 323 -5.99 -58.68 -22.44
CA GLY A 323 -6.53 -59.14 -23.73
C GLY A 323 -8.05 -59.34 -23.82
N ALA A 324 -8.64 -58.66 -24.80
CA ALA A 324 -9.91 -58.95 -25.47
C ALA A 324 -11.19 -58.67 -24.63
N LEU A 325 -12.37 -58.31 -25.16
CA LEU A 325 -12.97 -58.47 -26.49
C LEU A 325 -14.32 -57.71 -26.49
N LEU A 326 -14.65 -56.97 -27.57
CA LEU A 326 -15.98 -56.72 -28.23
C LEU A 326 -17.20 -56.27 -27.39
N ARG A 327 -18.17 -55.45 -27.83
CA ARG A 327 -18.88 -55.24 -29.12
C ARG A 327 -19.63 -53.87 -29.00
N ALA A 328 -19.61 -52.98 -29.99
CA ALA A 328 -20.62 -52.77 -31.06
C ALA A 328 -22.07 -52.74 -30.52
N GLU A 329 -22.90 -51.72 -30.79
CA GLU A 329 -23.44 -51.26 -32.09
C GLU A 329 -23.67 -49.72 -32.04
N GLU A 330 -23.19 -48.86 -32.94
CA GLU A 330 -23.53 -48.62 -34.37
C GLU A 330 -25.01 -48.34 -34.66
N GLU A 331 -25.32 -47.09 -35.01
CA GLU A 331 -26.06 -46.81 -36.26
C GLU A 331 -25.72 -45.41 -36.81
N GLU A 332 -25.20 -45.47 -38.04
CA GLU A 332 -24.96 -44.49 -39.12
C GLU A 332 -26.27 -43.79 -39.59
N ASP A 333 -26.34 -42.78 -40.46
CA ASP A 333 -25.46 -41.85 -41.18
C ASP A 333 -26.43 -40.85 -41.90
N ALA A 334 -25.88 -39.73 -42.39
CA ALA A 334 -26.27 -38.96 -43.59
C ALA A 334 -26.30 -37.44 -43.35
N GLY A 335 -25.37 -36.72 -43.99
CA GLY A 335 -25.54 -35.29 -44.24
C GLY A 335 -24.24 -34.51 -44.45
N GLU A 336 -23.80 -34.45 -45.70
CA GLU A 336 -22.70 -33.63 -46.21
C GLU A 336 -22.66 -32.17 -45.71
N GLY A 337 -21.46 -31.74 -45.33
CA GLY A 337 -20.82 -30.52 -45.82
C GLY A 337 -21.49 -29.15 -45.61
N LEU A 338 -21.18 -28.49 -44.48
CA LEU A 338 -20.69 -27.10 -44.53
C LEU A 338 -20.00 -26.70 -43.21
N ARG A 339 -18.72 -26.34 -43.29
CA ARG A 339 -17.96 -25.75 -42.18
C ARG A 339 -18.72 -24.58 -41.55
N ARG A 340 -19.14 -24.70 -40.29
CA ARG A 340 -19.54 -23.59 -39.43
C ARG A 340 -18.86 -23.67 -38.06
N SER A 341 -18.39 -22.50 -37.64
CA SER A 341 -17.41 -22.21 -36.59
C SER A 341 -17.82 -22.60 -35.14
N PRO A 342 -16.85 -22.83 -34.22
CA PRO A 342 -17.08 -23.36 -32.86
C PRO A 342 -17.94 -22.49 -31.91
N TRP A 343 -18.27 -21.26 -32.29
CA TRP A 343 -18.94 -20.28 -31.43
C TRP A 343 -20.41 -20.57 -31.15
N LEU A 344 -21.08 -21.41 -31.95
CA LEU A 344 -22.50 -21.74 -31.74
C LEU A 344 -22.75 -22.86 -30.71
N ARG A 345 -21.71 -23.45 -30.11
CA ARG A 345 -21.88 -24.42 -29.00
C ARG A 345 -22.03 -23.78 -27.62
N VAL A 346 -21.85 -22.46 -27.49
CA VAL A 346 -21.90 -21.76 -26.19
C VAL A 346 -23.32 -21.31 -25.79
N LEU A 347 -24.29 -21.31 -26.71
CA LEU A 347 -25.68 -20.93 -26.41
C LEU A 347 -26.61 -22.14 -26.14
N GLY A 348 -26.07 -23.36 -26.12
CA GLY A 348 -26.83 -24.60 -25.90
C GLY A 348 -26.86 -25.11 -24.46
N LEU A 349 -26.61 -24.26 -23.46
CA LEU A 349 -26.69 -24.64 -22.05
C LEU A 349 -28.12 -24.38 -21.52
N GLY A 350 -28.90 -25.47 -21.46
CA GLY A 350 -30.24 -25.62 -20.90
C GLY A 350 -30.84 -24.47 -20.08
N PHE A 351 -31.49 -23.53 -20.76
CA PHE A 351 -32.49 -22.67 -20.13
C PHE A 351 -33.83 -23.41 -20.14
N SER A 352 -34.46 -23.51 -18.96
CA SER A 352 -35.82 -24.06 -18.87
C SER A 352 -36.79 -23.05 -19.49
N ARG A 353 -37.92 -23.49 -20.07
CA ARG A 353 -38.93 -22.58 -20.67
C ARG A 353 -39.42 -21.49 -19.69
N LEU A 354 -39.30 -21.74 -18.39
CA LEU A 354 -39.56 -20.79 -17.30
C LEU A 354 -38.56 -19.61 -17.25
N ASP A 355 -37.27 -19.83 -17.50
CA ASP A 355 -36.23 -18.79 -17.43
C ASP A 355 -36.37 -17.79 -18.58
N ILE A 356 -36.73 -18.29 -19.77
CA ILE A 356 -36.99 -17.45 -20.95
C ILE A 356 -38.27 -16.65 -20.75
N SER A 357 -39.33 -17.27 -20.22
CA SER A 357 -40.59 -16.58 -19.92
C SER A 357 -40.43 -15.50 -18.86
N LEU A 358 -39.65 -15.77 -17.80
CA LEU A 358 -39.33 -14.79 -16.76
C LEU A 358 -38.51 -13.63 -17.33
N CYS A 359 -37.53 -13.92 -18.18
CA CYS A 359 -36.73 -12.90 -18.84
C CYS A 359 -37.59 -11.97 -19.71
N VAL A 360 -38.47 -12.53 -20.55
CA VAL A 360 -39.41 -11.76 -21.38
C VAL A 360 -40.36 -10.93 -20.51
N ALA A 361 -40.88 -11.48 -19.42
CA ALA A 361 -41.75 -10.73 -18.51
C ALA A 361 -41.02 -9.56 -17.83
N LEU A 362 -39.78 -9.76 -17.37
CA LEU A 362 -38.96 -8.72 -16.76
C LEU A 362 -38.59 -7.61 -17.77
N TYR A 363 -38.32 -7.98 -19.03
CA TYR A 363 -38.09 -7.00 -20.10
C TYR A 363 -39.34 -6.18 -20.43
N LEU A 364 -40.52 -6.80 -20.45
CA LEU A 364 -41.78 -6.08 -20.67
C LEU A 364 -42.09 -5.13 -19.50
N LEU A 365 -41.88 -5.58 -18.26
CA LEU A 365 -42.05 -4.75 -17.07
C LEU A 365 -41.08 -3.55 -17.05
N SER A 366 -39.81 -3.76 -17.42
CA SER A 366 -38.83 -2.67 -17.47
C SER A 366 -39.17 -1.67 -18.58
N SER A 367 -39.59 -2.16 -19.76
CA SER A 367 -40.03 -1.31 -20.88
C SER A 367 -41.25 -0.46 -20.51
N MET A 368 -42.25 -1.05 -19.85
CA MET A 368 -43.43 -0.32 -19.38
C MET A 368 -43.10 0.71 -18.30
N CYS A 369 -42.17 0.39 -17.38
CA CYS A 369 -41.69 1.33 -16.37
C CYS A 369 -40.99 2.54 -17.02
N LEU A 370 -40.11 2.30 -17.99
CA LEU A 370 -39.42 3.37 -18.73
C LEU A 370 -40.40 4.24 -19.54
N LEU A 371 -41.41 3.64 -20.16
CA LEU A 371 -42.45 4.38 -20.87
C LEU A 371 -43.32 5.22 -19.91
N GLY A 372 -43.60 4.71 -18.72
CA GLY A 372 -44.27 5.45 -17.63
C GLY A 372 -43.44 6.65 -17.17
N MET A 373 -42.15 6.47 -16.92
CA MET A 373 -41.24 7.56 -16.56
C MET A 373 -41.14 8.60 -17.69
N TYR A 374 -41.00 8.16 -18.93
CA TYR A 374 -40.94 9.04 -20.10
C TYR A 374 -42.21 9.87 -20.25
N THR A 375 -43.40 9.26 -20.14
CA THR A 375 -44.68 9.98 -20.23
C THR A 375 -44.87 10.94 -19.05
N PHE A 376 -44.48 10.54 -17.84
CA PHE A 376 -44.50 11.41 -16.65
C PHE A 376 -43.61 12.65 -16.84
N PHE A 377 -42.35 12.47 -17.25
CA PHE A 377 -41.45 13.59 -17.52
C PHE A 377 -41.95 14.46 -18.68
N ARG A 378 -42.54 13.85 -19.70
CA ARG A 378 -43.09 14.58 -20.86
C ARG A 378 -44.34 15.40 -20.51
N LEU A 379 -45.20 14.89 -19.62
CA LEU A 379 -46.35 15.64 -19.09
C LEU A 379 -45.89 16.76 -18.16
N ARG A 380 -44.91 16.49 -17.29
CA ARG A 380 -44.35 17.48 -16.36
C ARG A 380 -43.61 18.62 -17.08
N THR A 381 -42.90 18.31 -18.17
CA THR A 381 -42.23 19.33 -19.01
C THR A 381 -43.23 20.15 -19.83
N ARG A 382 -44.34 19.54 -20.31
CA ARG A 382 -45.44 20.28 -20.92
C ARG A 382 -46.16 21.20 -19.93
N ALA A 383 -46.41 20.74 -18.70
CA ALA A 383 -47.00 21.57 -17.64
C ALA A 383 -46.12 22.78 -17.27
N ARG A 384 -44.78 22.62 -17.33
CA ARG A 384 -43.84 23.75 -17.11
C ARG A 384 -43.79 24.75 -18.27
N LYS A 385 -44.12 24.35 -19.51
CA LYS A 385 -44.19 25.25 -20.67
C LYS A 385 -45.51 26.02 -20.80
N GLY A 386 -46.51 25.75 -19.94
CA GLY A 386 -47.84 26.35 -19.99
C GLY A 386 -48.05 27.60 -19.11
N ARG A 387 -47.02 28.19 -18.51
CA ARG A 387 -47.15 29.49 -17.80
C ARG A 387 -46.72 30.63 -18.74
N PRO A 388 -47.65 31.48 -19.22
CA PRO A 388 -47.29 32.70 -19.94
C PRO A 388 -46.63 33.67 -18.95
N GLY A 389 -45.54 34.30 -19.39
CA GLY A 389 -44.79 35.24 -18.58
C GLY A 389 -45.41 36.64 -18.50
N PHE A 390 -44.90 37.36 -17.49
CA PHE A 390 -44.84 38.82 -17.30
C PHE A 390 -46.14 39.56 -16.89
N PRO A 391 -46.04 40.74 -16.21
CA PRO A 391 -44.89 41.65 -16.19
C PRO A 391 -44.33 42.06 -14.82
N VAL A 392 -43.08 42.52 -14.94
CA VAL A 392 -42.32 43.33 -13.98
C VAL A 392 -42.96 44.71 -13.91
N ALA A 393 -43.08 45.23 -12.69
CA ALA A 393 -43.12 46.66 -12.37
C ALA A 393 -42.18 46.90 -11.19
#